data_AF-T0QUI9-F1
#
_entry.id   AF-T0QUI9-F1
#
_cell.length_a   1.000
_cell.length_b   1.000
_cell.length_c   1.000
_cell.angle_alpha   90.00
_cell.angle_beta   90.00
_cell.angle_gamma   90.00
#
_symmetry.space_group_name_H-M   'P 1'
#
loop_
_entity.id
_entity.type
_entity.pdbx_description
1 polymer ?
#
loop_
_entity_poly.entity_id
_entity_poly.type
_entity_poly.pdbx_seq_one_letter_code
_entity_poly.pdbx_strand_id
1 'polypeptide(L)'
;MTTAGSDAHPTERNPPPPDDAPTKRGTKRSTNNDDDDDEAMDAKRQIRAARRLLQCPVCLDTFAGAVVECNACAQVFCESCLQACLTRQSRRCPLCRCDPTPARRNKPIERLVAMLPSLCPFELEDAELTRATAAQGCALSTCSNCRAADDPARPPRALTTPSG
;
A
#
# COMPACT_ATOMS: atom_id res chain seq x y z
N MET A 1 -18.11 63.16 -39.89
CA MET A 1 -18.44 62.06 -40.82
C MET A 1 -17.14 61.38 -41.17
N THR A 2 -17.05 60.05 -40.90
CA THR A 2 -16.20 59.03 -41.55
C THR A 2 -14.67 59.23 -41.48
N THR A 3 -13.80 58.30 -41.06
CA THR A 3 -13.69 56.85 -41.27
C THR A 3 -12.56 56.26 -40.39
N ALA A 4 -12.64 54.93 -40.15
CA ALA A 4 -11.60 53.89 -39.99
C ALA A 4 -10.11 54.29 -39.81
N GLY A 5 -9.25 53.55 -39.11
CA GLY A 5 -9.26 52.17 -38.61
C GLY A 5 -7.83 51.81 -38.13
N SER A 6 -7.73 50.67 -37.45
CA SER A 6 -6.59 49.77 -37.19
C SER A 6 -5.14 50.26 -37.43
N ASP A 7 -4.24 50.01 -36.48
CA ASP A 7 -3.09 49.13 -36.74
C ASP A 7 -2.35 48.69 -35.46
N ALA A 8 -1.92 47.44 -35.50
CA ALA A 8 -1.28 46.69 -34.43
C ALA A 8 0.24 46.90 -34.41
N HIS A 9 0.86 46.84 -33.23
CA HIS A 9 2.31 46.71 -33.11
C HIS A 9 2.69 45.86 -31.89
N PRO A 10 3.12 44.60 -32.05
CA PRO A 10 3.92 43.90 -31.06
C PRO A 10 5.40 43.93 -31.46
N THR A 11 6.21 44.43 -30.54
CA THR A 11 7.66 44.58 -30.64
C THR A 11 8.38 43.23 -30.79
N GLU A 12 9.44 43.25 -31.60
CA GLU A 12 10.27 42.13 -32.02
C GLU A 12 10.96 41.33 -30.90
N ARG A 13 11.29 40.09 -31.27
CA ARG A 13 11.97 39.04 -30.51
C ARG A 13 13.46 39.38 -30.34
N ASN A 14 13.99 39.11 -29.15
CA ASN A 14 15.43 38.94 -28.95
C ASN A 14 15.91 37.60 -29.55
N PRO A 15 17.02 37.57 -30.31
CA PRO A 15 17.65 36.32 -30.73
C PRO A 15 18.55 35.74 -29.61
N PRO A 16 18.62 34.41 -29.43
CA PRO A 16 19.64 33.78 -28.60
C PRO A 16 21.01 33.74 -29.31
N PRO A 17 22.14 33.83 -28.57
CA PRO A 17 23.50 33.78 -29.11
C PRO A 17 23.95 32.35 -29.54
N PRO A 18 25.04 32.24 -30.32
CA PRO A 18 25.32 31.11 -31.20
C PRO A 18 26.04 29.92 -30.56
N ASP A 19 25.99 28.80 -31.28
CA ASP A 19 26.54 27.48 -30.98
C ASP A 19 28.08 27.44 -30.88
N ASP A 20 28.60 26.77 -29.85
CA ASP A 20 29.96 26.21 -29.82
C ASP A 20 29.89 24.70 -29.49
N ALA A 21 30.24 23.87 -30.48
CA ALA A 21 30.54 22.44 -30.35
C ALA A 21 32.08 22.23 -30.30
N PRO A 22 32.65 21.02 -30.16
CA PRO A 22 32.30 19.82 -29.38
C PRO A 22 33.50 19.35 -28.51
N THR A 23 33.29 18.97 -27.24
CA THR A 23 34.32 18.24 -26.46
C THR A 23 33.97 16.76 -26.33
N LYS A 24 34.57 15.95 -27.21
CA LYS A 24 34.74 14.50 -27.00
C LYS A 24 35.61 14.31 -25.76
N ARG A 25 35.21 13.42 -24.84
CA ARG A 25 36.05 12.37 -24.20
C ARG A 25 35.44 11.90 -22.88
N GLY A 26 34.97 10.65 -22.85
CA GLY A 26 34.63 10.00 -21.59
C GLY A 26 33.58 8.90 -21.71
N THR A 27 33.91 7.82 -22.42
CA THR A 27 33.17 6.56 -22.32
C THR A 27 33.29 6.01 -20.90
N LYS A 28 32.32 6.29 -20.04
CA LYS A 28 31.96 5.45 -18.91
C LYS A 28 30.44 5.43 -18.80
N ARG A 29 29.83 4.65 -19.69
CA ARG A 29 28.50 4.10 -19.45
C ARG A 29 28.64 3.13 -18.27
N SER A 30 28.57 3.67 -17.06
CA SER A 30 28.16 2.89 -15.90
C SER A 30 26.65 2.76 -16.00
N THR A 31 26.18 1.75 -16.72
CA THR A 31 24.91 1.11 -16.33
C THR A 31 25.22 0.38 -15.04
N ASN A 32 25.15 1.12 -13.93
CA ASN A 32 24.98 0.51 -12.63
C ASN A 32 23.53 0.02 -12.66
N ASN A 33 23.37 -1.29 -12.78
CA ASN A 33 22.09 -1.93 -12.59
C ASN A 33 21.82 -1.90 -11.07
N ASP A 34 21.29 -0.78 -10.59
CA ASP A 34 20.79 -0.59 -9.22
C ASP A 34 19.28 -0.25 -9.24
N ASP A 35 18.61 -0.45 -10.38
CA ASP A 35 17.19 -0.09 -10.63
C ASP A 35 16.19 -1.21 -10.24
N ASP A 36 16.63 -2.33 -9.68
CA ASP A 36 15.76 -3.50 -9.38
C ASP A 36 15.07 -3.43 -8.00
N ASP A 37 15.45 -2.50 -7.11
CA ASP A 37 14.90 -2.40 -5.75
C ASP A 37 13.68 -1.46 -5.63
N ASP A 38 13.48 -0.52 -6.57
CA ASP A 38 12.36 0.44 -6.52
C ASP A 38 11.00 -0.21 -6.84
N GLU A 39 10.97 -1.12 -7.82
CA GLU A 39 9.74 -1.81 -8.25
C GLU A 39 9.18 -2.74 -7.17
N ALA A 40 10.05 -3.36 -6.37
CA ALA A 40 9.66 -4.24 -5.27
C ALA A 40 8.97 -3.47 -4.13
N MET A 41 9.37 -2.22 -3.89
CA MET A 41 8.76 -1.34 -2.90
C MET A 41 7.36 -0.88 -3.32
N ASP A 42 7.15 -0.62 -4.60
CA ASP A 42 5.82 -0.26 -5.11
C ASP A 42 4.84 -1.44 -4.99
N ALA A 43 5.26 -2.65 -5.35
CA ALA A 43 4.43 -3.85 -5.20
C ALA A 43 3.97 -4.08 -3.74
N LYS A 44 4.88 -3.93 -2.76
CA LYS A 44 4.53 -4.04 -1.33
C LYS A 44 3.53 -2.96 -0.91
N ARG A 45 3.73 -1.72 -1.36
CA ARG A 45 2.83 -0.59 -1.10
C ARG A 45 1.43 -0.87 -1.66
N GLN A 46 1.33 -1.39 -2.87
CA GLN A 46 0.07 -1.77 -3.50
C GLN A 46 -0.64 -2.88 -2.71
N ILE A 47 0.09 -3.92 -2.27
CA ILE A 47 -0.50 -5.00 -1.46
C ILE A 47 -1.03 -4.47 -0.12
N ARG A 48 -0.28 -3.60 0.55
CA ARG A 48 -0.74 -2.95 1.80
C ARG A 48 -2.00 -2.12 1.56
N ALA A 49 -2.05 -1.36 0.46
CA ALA A 49 -3.23 -0.59 0.08
C ALA A 49 -4.44 -1.50 -0.18
N ALA A 50 -4.26 -2.59 -0.91
CA ALA A 50 -5.31 -3.56 -1.19
C ALA A 50 -5.86 -4.22 0.10
N ARG A 51 -5.00 -4.55 1.06
CA ARG A 51 -5.41 -5.07 2.38
C ARG A 51 -6.28 -4.07 3.16
N ARG A 52 -5.92 -2.77 3.13
CA ARG A 52 -6.71 -1.72 3.78
C ARG A 52 -8.10 -1.56 3.16
N LEU A 53 -8.22 -1.72 1.84
CA LEU A 53 -9.52 -1.70 1.14
C LEU A 53 -10.39 -2.92 1.50
N LEU A 54 -9.78 -4.02 1.95
CA LEU A 54 -10.44 -5.27 2.30
C LEU A 54 -10.46 -5.50 3.82
N GLN A 55 -10.52 -4.42 4.60
CA GLN A 55 -10.51 -4.45 6.04
C GLN A 55 -11.93 -4.43 6.62
N CYS A 56 -12.20 -5.27 7.63
CA CYS A 56 -13.43 -5.23 8.37
C CYS A 56 -13.43 -4.04 9.35
N PRO A 57 -14.48 -3.19 9.35
CA PRO A 57 -14.56 -2.02 10.22
C PRO A 57 -14.78 -2.36 11.71
N VAL A 58 -14.98 -3.63 12.05
CA VAL A 58 -15.21 -4.09 13.43
C VAL A 58 -13.93 -4.63 14.05
N CYS A 59 -13.23 -5.55 13.38
CA CYS A 59 -11.97 -6.11 13.90
C CYS A 59 -10.72 -5.36 13.44
N LEU A 60 -10.86 -4.42 12.48
CA LEU A 60 -9.76 -3.66 11.89
C LEU A 60 -8.66 -4.56 11.30
N ASP A 61 -9.05 -5.73 10.81
CA ASP A 61 -8.19 -6.66 10.11
C ASP A 61 -8.80 -6.99 8.74
N THR A 62 -8.00 -7.57 7.85
CA THR A 62 -8.47 -8.11 6.57
C THR A 62 -9.65 -9.04 6.83
N PHE A 63 -10.68 -8.97 5.98
CA PHE A 63 -11.85 -9.84 6.15
C PHE A 63 -11.45 -11.32 6.27
N ALA A 64 -12.07 -12.04 7.21
CA ALA A 64 -11.72 -13.43 7.51
C ALA A 64 -12.97 -14.30 7.58
N GLY A 65 -12.84 -15.56 7.13
CA GLY A 65 -13.94 -16.52 7.09
C GLY A 65 -15.02 -16.12 6.08
N ALA A 66 -16.28 -16.30 6.46
CA ALA A 66 -17.40 -15.83 5.65
C ALA A 66 -17.54 -14.30 5.76
N VAL A 67 -17.74 -13.65 4.62
CA VAL A 67 -17.92 -12.21 4.54
C VAL A 67 -19.38 -11.92 4.25
N VAL A 68 -19.99 -11.00 4.99
CA VAL A 68 -21.40 -10.67 4.87
C VAL A 68 -21.61 -9.19 4.66
N GLU A 69 -22.64 -8.87 3.90
CA GLU A 69 -23.06 -7.53 3.56
C GLU A 69 -24.46 -7.26 4.10
N CYS A 70 -24.62 -6.10 4.72
CA CYS A 70 -25.92 -5.60 5.16
C CYS A 70 -26.79 -5.26 3.94
N ASN A 71 -27.92 -5.95 3.77
CA ASN A 71 -28.80 -5.72 2.62
C ASN A 71 -29.41 -4.30 2.57
N ALA A 72 -29.54 -3.62 3.73
CA ALA A 72 -30.13 -2.29 3.80
C ALA A 72 -29.14 -1.14 3.51
N CYS A 73 -27.84 -1.33 3.76
CA CYS A 73 -26.84 -0.25 3.63
C CYS A 73 -25.54 -0.64 2.92
N ALA A 74 -25.44 -1.85 2.39
CA ALA A 74 -24.28 -2.38 1.68
C ALA A 74 -22.95 -2.39 2.47
N GLN A 75 -23.01 -2.25 3.80
CA GLN A 75 -21.82 -2.32 4.64
C GLN A 75 -21.37 -3.76 4.85
N VAL A 76 -20.06 -3.99 4.77
CA VAL A 76 -19.46 -5.33 4.74
C VAL A 76 -18.70 -5.63 6.03
N PHE A 77 -18.85 -6.85 6.54
CA PHE A 77 -18.26 -7.33 7.78
C PHE A 77 -17.80 -8.79 7.66
N CYS A 78 -16.89 -9.23 8.53
CA CYS A 78 -16.78 -10.66 8.83
C CYS A 78 -18.09 -11.13 9.48
N GLU A 79 -18.58 -12.32 9.11
CA GLU A 79 -19.81 -12.89 9.67
C GLU A 79 -19.75 -12.96 11.21
N SER A 80 -18.63 -13.44 11.73
CA SER A 80 -18.37 -13.53 13.18
C SER A 80 -18.43 -12.16 13.87
N CYS A 81 -17.87 -11.13 13.24
CA CYS A 81 -17.86 -9.76 13.78
C CYS A 81 -19.26 -9.16 13.81
N LEU A 82 -20.03 -9.27 12.72
CA LEU A 82 -21.41 -8.77 12.70
C LEU A 82 -22.25 -9.51 13.73
N GLN A 83 -22.17 -10.85 13.79
CA GLN A 83 -22.94 -11.66 14.73
C GLN A 83 -22.61 -11.31 16.20
N ALA A 84 -21.34 -11.07 16.53
CA ALA A 84 -20.94 -10.63 17.85
C ALA A 84 -21.55 -9.27 18.22
N CYS A 85 -21.56 -8.30 17.29
CA CYS A 85 -22.19 -7.00 17.49
C CYS A 85 -23.70 -7.11 17.69
N LEU A 86 -24.38 -7.94 16.90
CA LEU A 86 -25.83 -8.14 17.02
C LEU A 86 -26.20 -8.79 18.36
N THR A 87 -25.36 -9.70 18.85
CA THR A 87 -25.59 -10.42 20.10
C THR A 87 -25.29 -9.55 21.33
N ARG A 88 -24.21 -8.75 21.30
CA ARG A 88 -23.71 -8.03 22.48
C ARG A 88 -24.21 -6.60 22.63
N GLN A 89 -24.61 -5.93 21.54
CA GLN A 89 -24.87 -4.49 21.55
C GLN A 89 -26.33 -4.14 21.26
N SER A 90 -26.77 -4.18 19.99
CA SER A 90 -28.00 -3.48 19.61
C SER A 90 -28.85 -4.17 18.54
N ARG A 91 -28.52 -5.38 18.07
CA ARG A 91 -29.15 -6.00 16.88
C ARG A 91 -29.24 -5.08 15.65
N ARG A 92 -28.41 -4.03 15.60
CA ARG A 92 -28.34 -3.07 14.49
C ARG A 92 -26.96 -3.12 13.84
N CYS A 93 -26.88 -2.66 12.59
CA CYS A 93 -25.61 -2.52 11.90
C CYS A 93 -24.65 -1.59 12.69
N PRO A 94 -23.38 -1.99 12.91
CA PRO A 94 -22.41 -1.20 13.67
C PRO A 94 -22.11 0.19 13.09
N LEU A 95 -22.34 0.40 11.79
CA LEU A 95 -22.01 1.66 11.09
C LEU A 95 -23.21 2.61 10.94
N CYS A 96 -24.33 2.11 10.42
CA CYS A 96 -25.52 2.94 10.10
C CYS A 96 -26.63 2.86 11.16
N ARG A 97 -26.60 1.89 12.08
CA ARG A 97 -27.71 1.53 13.00
C ARG A 97 -29.02 1.07 12.32
N CYS A 98 -29.00 0.87 11.01
CA CYS A 98 -30.08 0.25 10.25
C CYS A 98 -30.20 -1.26 10.55
N ASP A 99 -31.34 -1.88 10.23
CA ASP A 99 -31.54 -3.32 10.42
C ASP A 99 -30.66 -4.09 9.41
N PRO A 100 -29.70 -4.90 9.88
CA PRO A 100 -28.81 -5.63 9.00
C PRO A 100 -29.39 -6.94 8.47
N THR A 101 -30.59 -7.33 8.89
CA THR A 101 -31.20 -8.61 8.51
C THR A 101 -32.09 -8.47 7.26
N PRO A 102 -32.02 -9.44 6.31
CA PRO A 102 -31.04 -10.52 6.24
C PRO A 102 -29.67 -10.02 5.78
N ALA A 103 -28.60 -10.50 6.42
CA ALA A 103 -27.25 -10.30 5.92
C ALA A 103 -26.98 -11.30 4.79
N ARG A 104 -26.35 -10.85 3.70
CA ARG A 104 -26.06 -11.70 2.54
C ARG A 104 -24.57 -11.99 2.48
N ARG A 105 -24.21 -13.25 2.18
CA ARG A 105 -22.81 -13.63 1.99
C ARG A 105 -22.23 -13.01 0.72
N ASN A 106 -21.10 -12.34 0.83
CA ASN A 106 -20.40 -11.65 -0.25
C ASN A 106 -19.17 -12.46 -0.71
N LYS A 107 -19.43 -13.47 -1.56
CA LYS A 107 -18.39 -14.33 -2.16
C LYS A 107 -17.35 -13.57 -3.00
N PRO A 108 -17.69 -12.50 -3.75
CA PRO A 108 -16.69 -11.71 -4.45
C PRO A 108 -15.59 -11.17 -3.53
N ILE A 109 -15.94 -10.63 -2.36
CA ILE A 109 -14.94 -10.12 -1.40
C ILE A 109 -14.11 -11.26 -0.82
N GLU A 110 -14.73 -12.40 -0.48
CA GLU A 110 -13.99 -13.60 -0.05
C GLU A 110 -12.93 -14.02 -1.08
N ARG A 111 -13.27 -13.97 -2.38
CA ARG A 111 -12.33 -14.29 -3.47
C ARG A 111 -11.22 -13.26 -3.60
N LEU A 112 -11.54 -11.98 -3.48
CA LEU A 112 -10.53 -10.90 -3.54
C LEU A 112 -9.52 -11.05 -2.40
N VAL A 113 -9.99 -11.33 -1.19
CA VAL A 113 -9.12 -11.58 -0.03
C VAL A 113 -8.25 -12.81 -0.25
N ALA A 114 -8.81 -13.90 -0.77
CA ALA A 114 -8.06 -15.13 -1.04
C ALA A 114 -6.97 -14.96 -2.11
N MET A 115 -7.09 -13.95 -2.98
CA MET A 115 -6.08 -13.61 -3.99
C MET A 115 -5.01 -12.64 -3.48
N LEU A 116 -5.16 -12.08 -2.27
CA LEU A 116 -4.13 -11.21 -1.71
C LEU A 116 -2.86 -12.01 -1.40
N PRO A 117 -1.68 -11.52 -1.80
CA PRO A 117 -0.42 -12.13 -1.40
C PRO A 117 -0.29 -12.22 0.12
N SER A 118 0.18 -13.36 0.61
CA SER A 118 0.61 -13.52 1.99
C SER A 118 1.87 -12.69 2.20
N LEU A 119 1.75 -11.58 2.91
CA LEU A 119 2.89 -10.83 3.38
C LEU A 119 3.23 -11.26 4.81
N CYS A 120 4.53 -11.34 5.07
CA CYS A 120 5.02 -11.53 6.43
C CYS A 120 4.53 -10.36 7.30
N PRO A 121 4.05 -10.59 8.54
CA PRO A 121 3.62 -9.50 9.43
C PRO A 121 4.70 -8.42 9.63
N PHE A 122 5.97 -8.80 9.65
CA PHE A 122 7.10 -7.85 9.75
C PHE A 122 7.30 -6.97 8.51
N GLU A 123 6.73 -7.33 7.36
CA GLU A 123 6.80 -6.54 6.12
C GLU A 123 5.55 -5.67 5.93
N LEU A 124 4.52 -5.82 6.78
CA LEU A 124 3.23 -5.14 6.66
C LEU A 124 3.15 -3.87 7.50
N GLU A 125 3.76 -3.91 8.67
CA GLU A 125 3.93 -2.77 9.54
C GLU A 125 5.38 -2.34 9.35
N ASP A 126 5.66 -1.05 9.15
CA ASP A 126 7.02 -0.51 9.10
C ASP A 126 7.69 -0.57 10.51
N ALA A 127 7.47 -1.68 11.22
CA ALA A 127 7.99 -1.99 12.53
C ALA A 127 9.45 -2.38 12.37
N GLU A 128 10.31 -1.71 13.12
CA GLU A 128 11.70 -2.11 13.23
C GLU A 128 11.77 -3.58 13.68
N LEU A 129 12.42 -4.40 12.88
CA LEU A 129 12.62 -5.82 13.16
C LEU A 129 13.57 -5.94 14.36
N THR A 130 13.01 -5.98 15.57
CA THR A 130 13.76 -6.22 16.80
C THR A 130 13.75 -7.72 17.14
N ARG A 131 14.75 -8.18 17.90
CA ARG A 131 14.82 -9.57 18.40
C ARG A 131 13.55 -9.99 19.16
N ALA A 132 12.87 -9.05 19.81
CA ALA A 132 11.66 -9.33 20.58
C ALA A 132 10.41 -9.51 19.71
N THR A 133 10.31 -8.80 18.58
CA THR A 133 9.15 -8.89 17.70
C THR A 133 9.26 -10.08 16.75
N ALA A 134 10.47 -10.42 16.28
CA ALA A 134 10.71 -11.50 15.32
C ALA A 134 10.23 -12.91 15.78
N ALA A 135 10.21 -13.16 17.09
CA ALA A 135 9.77 -14.44 17.67
C ALA A 135 8.23 -14.63 17.69
N GLN A 136 7.43 -13.59 17.41
CA GLN A 136 5.99 -13.62 17.69
C GLN A 136 5.07 -13.91 16.49
N GLY A 137 5.55 -14.09 15.25
CA GLY A 137 4.61 -13.85 14.14
C GLY A 137 4.77 -14.56 12.80
N CYS A 138 5.59 -15.60 12.63
CA CYS A 138 5.66 -16.21 11.29
C CYS A 138 5.80 -17.73 11.30
N ALA A 139 4.72 -18.42 10.93
CA ALA A 139 4.72 -19.87 10.70
C ALA A 139 5.10 -20.26 9.25
N LEU A 140 5.49 -19.29 8.41
CA LEU A 140 5.91 -19.55 7.03
C LEU A 140 7.38 -19.95 7.01
N SER A 141 7.63 -21.25 6.86
CA SER A 141 8.96 -21.89 6.83
C SER A 141 9.92 -21.35 5.77
N THR A 142 9.43 -20.56 4.81
CA THR A 142 10.19 -20.00 3.69
C THR A 142 10.50 -18.51 3.80
N CYS A 143 10.04 -17.81 4.85
CA CYS A 143 10.31 -16.38 4.97
C CYS A 143 11.79 -16.11 5.32
N SER A 144 12.54 -15.50 4.39
CA SER A 144 13.97 -15.17 4.59
C SER A 144 14.21 -14.25 5.81
N ASN A 145 13.28 -13.34 6.11
CA ASN A 145 13.40 -12.43 7.25
C ASN A 145 13.08 -13.11 8.60
N CYS A 146 12.27 -14.17 8.62
CA CYS A 146 11.99 -14.94 9.84
C CYS A 146 13.00 -16.07 10.06
N ARG A 147 13.51 -16.71 8.99
CA ARG A 147 14.62 -17.68 9.08
C ARG A 147 15.88 -17.06 9.68
N ALA A 148 16.13 -15.77 9.43
CA ALA A 148 17.28 -15.05 9.98
C ALA A 148 17.15 -14.69 11.47
N ALA A 149 15.94 -14.72 12.04
CA ALA A 149 15.68 -14.39 13.44
C ALA A 149 15.77 -15.60 14.39
N ASP A 150 15.61 -16.81 13.85
CA ASP A 150 15.74 -18.09 14.58
C ASP A 150 17.19 -18.61 14.67
N ASP A 151 18.17 -17.89 14.11
CA ASP A 151 19.60 -18.28 14.19
C ASP A 151 20.24 -17.77 15.50
N PRO A 152 20.57 -18.66 16.47
CA PRO A 152 21.15 -18.26 17.75
C PRO A 152 22.61 -17.77 17.65
N ALA A 153 23.25 -17.86 16.47
CA ALA A 153 24.65 -17.53 16.26
C ALA A 153 24.89 -16.20 15.52
N ARG A 154 23.83 -15.53 15.03
CA ARG A 154 23.98 -14.29 14.27
C ARG A 154 24.06 -13.05 15.18
N PRO A 155 25.16 -12.27 15.14
CA PRO A 155 25.22 -10.99 15.86
C PRO A 155 24.23 -9.98 15.25
N PRO A 156 23.69 -9.03 16.05
CA PRO A 156 22.84 -7.97 15.53
C PRO A 156 23.60 -7.19 14.46
N ARG A 157 22.96 -6.90 13.31
CA ARG A 157 23.57 -6.04 12.29
C ARG A 157 23.87 -4.69 12.93
N ALA A 158 25.14 -4.30 12.91
CA ALA A 158 25.58 -2.99 13.38
C ALA A 158 24.89 -1.91 12.53
N LEU A 159 24.24 -0.98 13.22
CA LEU A 159 23.72 0.26 12.65
C LEU A 159 24.89 1.03 12.03
N THR A 160 24.90 1.18 10.70
CA THR A 160 25.63 2.29 10.09
C THR A 160 24.85 3.56 10.39
N THR A 161 25.24 4.26 11.44
CA THR A 161 24.81 5.64 11.67
C THR A 161 25.30 6.49 10.51
N PRO A 162 24.43 7.30 9.85
CA PRO A 162 24.92 8.30 8.92
C PRO A 162 25.78 9.31 9.70
N SER A 163 27.03 9.47 9.26
CA SER A 163 27.92 10.51 9.76
C SER A 163 27.76 11.75 8.88
N GLY A 164 27.43 12.89 9.47
CA GLY A 164 27.45 14.21 8.81
C GLY A 164 26.14 14.95 8.94
#